data_AF-A0A0G0GH40-F1
#
_entry.id   AF-A0A0G0GH40-F1
#
_cell.length_a   1.000
_cell.length_b   1.000
_cell.length_c   1.000
_cell.angle_alpha   90.00
_cell.angle_beta   90.00
_cell.angle_gamma   90.00
#
_symmetry.space_group_name_H-M   'P 1'
#
loop_
_entity.id
_entity.type
_entity.pdbx_description
1 polymer ?
#
loop_
_entity_poly.entity_id
_entity_poly.type
_entity_poly.pdbx_seq_one_letter_code
_entity_poly.pdbx_strand_id
1 'polypeptide(L)'
;MTDENGKQYELSNLNKLLGSNGVEGIKTGFTEEAGQVLITAQIKNILGQEKTFIIVVMRSDDRFGDTEKLLNYLKDNIDLLIIHP
;
A
#
# COMPACT_ATOMS: atom_id res chain seq x y z
N MET A 1 23.13 0.49 1.18
CA MET A 1 23.63 -0.82 0.70
C MET A 1 25.07 -0.65 0.25
N THR A 2 25.91 -1.67 0.36
CA THR A 2 27.31 -1.61 -0.10
C THR A 2 27.53 -2.73 -1.11
N ASP A 3 28.15 -2.43 -2.25
CA ASP A 3 28.51 -3.46 -3.22
C ASP A 3 29.80 -4.21 -2.83
N GLU A 4 30.15 -5.22 -3.62
CA GLU A 4 31.35 -6.04 -3.44
C GLU A 4 32.67 -5.26 -3.53
N ASN A 5 32.65 -4.05 -4.10
CA ASN A 5 33.81 -3.16 -4.22
C ASN A 5 33.87 -2.11 -3.09
N GLY A 6 32.97 -2.20 -2.10
CA GLY A 6 32.92 -1.27 -0.97
C GLY A 6 32.23 0.05 -1.27
N LYS A 7 31.60 0.21 -2.44
CA LYS A 7 30.88 1.44 -2.80
C LYS A 7 29.50 1.43 -2.14
N GLN A 8 29.18 2.54 -1.48
CA GLN A 8 27.89 2.73 -0.81
C GLN A 8 26.85 3.32 -1.76
N TYR A 9 25.62 2.85 -1.64
CA TYR A 9 24.44 3.37 -2.31
C TYR A 9 23.33 3.61 -1.31
N GLU A 10 22.63 4.72 -1.50
CA GLU A 10 21.38 4.99 -0.81
C GLU A 10 20.23 4.31 -1.57
N LEU A 11 19.44 3.53 -0.85
CA LEU A 11 18.22 2.93 -1.36
C LEU A 11 17.03 3.49 -0.61
N SER A 12 16.01 3.90 -1.36
CA SER A 12 14.73 4.32 -0.80
C SER A 12 13.60 3.49 -1.39
N ASN A 13 12.54 3.28 -0.61
CA ASN A 13 11.33 2.64 -1.12
C ASN A 13 10.63 3.59 -2.12
N LEU A 14 10.19 3.04 -3.25
CA LEU A 14 9.45 3.78 -4.26
C LEU A 14 7.96 3.96 -3.90
N ASN A 15 7.45 3.19 -2.95
CA ASN A 15 6.08 3.34 -2.47
C ASN A 15 5.96 4.62 -1.63
N LYS A 16 5.45 5.68 -2.26
CA LYS A 16 5.23 6.98 -1.61
C LYS A 16 4.24 6.93 -0.44
N LEU A 17 3.39 5.90 -0.38
CA LEU A 17 2.40 5.74 0.69
C LEU A 17 2.93 4.98 1.90
N LEU A 18 4.16 4.45 1.85
CA LEU A 18 4.71 3.69 2.98
C LEU A 18 4.72 4.52 4.26
N GLY A 19 4.15 3.99 5.34
CA GLY A 19 4.06 4.65 6.64
C GLY A 19 2.93 5.69 6.75
N SER A 20 2.22 6.00 5.66
CA SER A 20 1.06 6.89 5.67
C SER A 20 -0.23 6.10 5.87
N ASN A 21 -1.21 6.64 6.58
CA ASN A 21 -2.55 6.02 6.74
C ASN A 21 -2.53 4.54 7.19
N GLY A 22 -1.53 4.09 7.96
CA GLY A 22 -1.40 2.68 8.36
C GLY A 22 -0.97 1.73 7.23
N VAL A 23 -0.43 2.26 6.13
CA VAL A 23 0.11 1.47 5.01
C VAL A 23 1.49 0.92 5.38
N GLU A 24 1.62 -0.41 5.32
CA GLU A 24 2.88 -1.11 5.56
C GLU A 24 3.66 -1.47 4.28
N GLY A 25 3.07 -1.27 3.10
CA GLY A 25 3.72 -1.51 1.82
C GLY A 25 2.81 -2.20 0.81
N ILE A 26 3.33 -2.59 -0.35
CA ILE A 26 3.62 -3.99 -0.73
C ILE A 26 4.55 -3.89 -1.94
N LYS A 27 4.09 -3.34 -3.08
CA LYS A 27 4.96 -3.18 -4.26
C LYS A 27 4.38 -2.26 -5.33
N THR A 28 5.26 -1.48 -5.96
CA THR A 28 4.99 -0.72 -7.21
C THR A 28 5.45 -1.51 -8.45
N GLY A 29 4.74 -1.40 -9.58
CA GLY A 29 5.15 -2.01 -10.86
C GLY A 29 4.72 -1.17 -12.07
N PHE A 30 5.53 -1.13 -13.13
CA PHE A 30 5.22 -0.38 -14.35
C PHE A 30 5.80 -1.07 -15.58
N THR A 31 4.98 -1.21 -16.61
CA THR A 31 5.40 -1.43 -18.01
C THR A 31 4.52 -0.57 -18.92
N GLU A 32 4.91 -0.38 -20.17
CA GLU A 32 4.11 0.39 -21.13
C GLU A 32 2.73 -0.24 -21.37
N GLU A 33 2.66 -1.56 -21.45
CA GLU A 33 1.42 -2.30 -21.71
C GLU A 33 0.54 -2.44 -20.45
N ALA A 34 1.17 -2.52 -19.27
CA ALA A 34 0.48 -2.70 -17.99
C ALA A 34 0.07 -1.39 -17.31
N GLY A 35 0.65 -0.26 -17.74
CA GLY A 35 0.50 1.03 -17.07
C GLY A 35 1.04 1.01 -15.64
N GLN A 36 0.53 1.90 -14.79
CA GLN A 36 0.96 1.98 -13.39
C GLN A 36 0.19 1.01 -12.50
N VAL A 37 0.93 0.17 -11.76
CA VAL A 37 0.40 -0.81 -10.80
C VAL A 37 0.90 -0.51 -9.38
N LEU A 38 0.01 -0.60 -8.39
CA LEU A 38 0.34 -0.54 -6.97
C LEU A 38 -0.47 -1.57 -6.18
N ILE A 39 0.25 -2.38 -5.39
CA ILE A 39 -0.32 -3.25 -4.37
C ILE A 39 -0.02 -2.62 -3.02
N THR A 40 -1.06 -2.46 -2.20
CA THR A 40 -1.01 -1.82 -0.88
C THR A 40 -1.64 -2.71 0.18
N ALA A 41 -0.96 -2.89 1.31
CA ALA A 41 -1.46 -3.42 2.56
C ALA A 41 -1.62 -2.27 3.54
N GLN A 42 -2.83 -2.12 4.07
CA GLN A 42 -3.14 -1.22 5.16
C GLN A 42 -3.54 -2.05 6.38
N ILE A 43 -2.85 -1.84 7.49
CA ILE A 43 -3.18 -2.47 8.76
C ILE A 43 -4.05 -1.51 9.58
N LYS A 44 -5.18 -2.01 10.08
CA LYS A 44 -6.07 -1.27 10.98
C LYS A 44 -6.42 -2.14 12.19
N ASN A 45 -6.44 -1.53 13.37
CA ASN A 45 -7.05 -2.16 14.54
C ASN A 45 -8.55 -1.83 14.55
N ILE A 46 -9.40 -2.85 14.47
CA ILE A 46 -10.86 -2.73 14.45
C ILE A 46 -11.41 -3.68 15.52
N LEU A 47 -12.16 -3.14 16.48
CA LEU A 47 -12.72 -3.88 17.62
C LEU A 47 -11.65 -4.66 18.42
N GLY A 48 -10.46 -4.09 18.58
CA GLY A 48 -9.35 -4.73 19.30
C GLY A 48 -8.62 -5.81 18.50
N GLN A 49 -9.02 -6.08 17.25
CA GLN A 49 -8.37 -7.04 16.38
C GLN A 49 -7.65 -6.34 15.22
N GLU A 50 -6.44 -6.80 14.92
CA GLU A 50 -5.74 -6.36 13.72
C GLU A 50 -6.42 -6.92 12.46
N LYS A 51 -6.65 -6.04 11.48
CA LYS A 51 -7.23 -6.36 10.19
C LYS A 51 -6.35 -5.76 9.10
N THR A 52 -6.04 -6.58 8.10
CA THR A 52 -5.23 -6.16 6.95
C THR A 52 -6.12 -6.03 5.72
N PHE A 53 -6.12 -4.84 5.13
CA PHE A 53 -6.77 -4.54 3.87
C PHE A 53 -5.74 -4.60 2.75
N ILE A 54 -6.01 -5.40 1.73
CA ILE A 54 -5.19 -5.47 0.51
C ILE A 54 -5.93 -4.74 -0.61
N ILE A 55 -5.26 -3.75 -1.19
CA ILE A 55 -5.77 -2.92 -2.28
C ILE A 55 -4.85 -3.09 -3.49
N VAL A 56 -5.43 -3.40 -4.64
CA VAL A 56 -4.71 -3.55 -5.91
C VAL A 56 -5.25 -2.54 -6.91
N VAL A 57 -4.41 -1.59 -7.32
CA VAL A 57 -4.70 -0.63 -8.40
C VAL A 57 -3.86 -1.02 -9.61
N MET A 58 -4.52 -1.23 -10.76
CA MET A 58 -3.88 -1.64 -12.01
C MET A 58 -4.18 -0.64 -13.12
N ARG A 59 -3.23 -0.49 -14.06
CA ARG A 59 -3.36 0.36 -15.25
C ARG A 59 -3.88 1.77 -14.94
N SER A 60 -3.44 2.34 -13.82
CA SER A 60 -3.79 3.71 -13.44
C SER A 60 -2.83 4.71 -14.07
N ASP A 61 -3.26 5.96 -14.23
CA ASP A 61 -2.39 7.09 -14.60
C ASP A 61 -1.82 7.79 -13.34
N ASP A 62 -2.45 7.59 -12.17
CA ASP A 62 -2.01 8.06 -10.86
C ASP A 62 -2.33 7.01 -9.78
N ARG A 63 -1.52 5.95 -9.75
CA ARG A 63 -1.72 4.82 -8.83
C ARG A 63 -1.77 5.24 -7.36
N PHE A 64 -1.04 6.31 -6.99
CA PHE A 64 -0.91 6.76 -5.61
C PHE A 64 -2.16 7.53 -5.20
N GLY A 65 -2.58 8.52 -5.99
CA GLY A 65 -3.82 9.25 -5.74
C GLY A 65 -5.06 8.35 -5.77
N ASP A 66 -5.11 7.38 -6.69
CA ASP A 66 -6.23 6.42 -6.73
C ASP A 66 -6.26 5.50 -5.50
N THR A 67 -5.08 5.06 -5.03
CA THR A 67 -4.98 4.29 -3.79
C THR A 67 -5.39 5.13 -2.59
N GLU A 68 -4.98 6.40 -2.50
CA GLU A 68 -5.39 7.30 -1.41
C GLU A 68 -6.91 7.50 -1.38
N LYS A 69 -7.56 7.70 -2.53
CA LYS A 69 -9.02 7.79 -2.61
C LYS A 69 -9.69 6.53 -2.06
N LEU A 70 -9.19 5.34 -2.42
CA LEU A 70 -9.70 4.07 -1.90
C LEU A 70 -9.48 3.96 -0.38
N LEU A 71 -8.28 4.26 0.11
CA LEU A 71 -7.97 4.23 1.56
C LEU A 71 -8.90 5.16 2.36
N ASN A 72 -9.14 6.36 1.84
CA ASN A 72 -10.05 7.34 2.43
C ASN A 72 -11.51 6.84 2.39
N TYR A 73 -11.95 6.29 1.25
CA TYR A 73 -13.28 5.71 1.14
C TYR A 73 -13.51 4.58 2.16
N LEU A 74 -12.55 3.66 2.29
CA LEU A 74 -12.64 2.54 3.24
C LEU A 74 -12.64 3.00 4.71
N LYS A 75 -12.07 4.17 5.02
CA LYS A 75 -12.08 4.73 6.37
C LYS A 75 -13.49 5.06 6.84
N ASP A 76 -14.32 5.58 5.93
CA ASP A 76 -15.63 6.13 6.27
C ASP A 76 -16.79 5.17 5.96
N ASN A 77 -16.54 4.06 5.26
CA ASN A 77 -17.59 3.20 4.67
C ASN A 77 -17.47 1.70 5.01
N ILE A 78 -16.68 1.31 6.01
CA ILE A 78 -16.57 -0.09 6.43
C ILE A 78 -16.92 -0.26 7.91
N ASP A 79 -17.95 -1.06 8.16
CA ASP A 79 -18.27 -1.63 9.45
C ASP A 79 -17.97 -3.14 9.42
N LEU A 80 -17.05 -3.61 10.26
CA LEU A 80 -16.77 -5.03 10.42
C LEU A 80 -17.55 -5.59 11.60
N LEU A 81 -18.40 -6.59 11.34
CA LEU A 81 -19.16 -7.30 12.36
C LEU A 81 -18.43 -8.58 12.79
N ILE A 82 -18.23 -8.75 14.09
CA ILE A 82 -17.77 -10.03 14.67
C ILE A 82 -19.02 -10.87 14.96
N ILE A 83 -19.24 -11.91 14.17
CA ILE A 83 -20.40 -12.81 14.30
C ILE A 83 -20.17 -14.01 15.22
N HIS A 84 -18.97 -14.13 15.81
CA HIS A 84 -18.69 -15.12 16.85
C HIS A 84 -17.57 -14.63 17.78
N PRO A 85 -17.76 -14.65 19.12
CA PRO A 85 -16.76 -14.24 20.09
C PRO A 85 -15.62 -15.25 20.25
#